data_AF-A0A2N2G6I6-F1
#
_entry.id   AF-A0A2N2G6I6-F1
#
_cell.length_a   1.000
_cell.length_b   1.000
_cell.length_c   1.000
_cell.angle_alpha   90.00
_cell.angle_beta   90.00
_cell.angle_gamma   90.00
#
_symmetry.space_group_name_H-M   'P 1'
#
loop_
_entity.id
_entity.type
_entity.pdbx_description
1 polymer ?
#
loop_
_entity_poly.entity_id
_entity_poly.type
_entity_poly.pdbx_seq_one_letter_code
_entity_poly.pdbx_strand_id
1 'polypeptide(L)'
;MFRRLGFAVGLMGGGAVAMGLYEPGADFPVLALILAGLVLFFSLLEMRQGGGDSPADSSLFGTAGPLLWTVGVWIFFRGFGQVAPQLILLPVGLIGWLVISFPLQSLLVPLAAVVAMEAGLWAFDFQETAGLAGNLAAYTAAGLGLSVFMSSKAYRQRMRKALIRAKRDTASRQCARDLGLFDETSGILNVLPDNDLIEDPEAGSQPAVETITAAFDLQLELIRQTLALSTVALLWPDPEGKEYRLRSIATTRKDIASGPFEVGAGITGALMGAEELVSLAPATPSLGVPYYLKQTEVGGILAVRLPDDAEEWLGFDDKKIAPILCVDRPGQEPWSETEKAIMTLAARKLALDVATSRQFQAMAHERSAIQRVCLAMRELNGALGLEQVLGATIKAVRTLVGADFISISLVCGNGHCVALAEGEGSEQLMGREFSREEGLVGQVLKINRPLPAKAQCHGPTQVFGHDHLLTGYNSLLVLPLQKEKGEATGALTVAVKAAEVFTKPRQEILE
;
A
#
# COMPACT_ATOMS: atom_id res chain seq x y z
N MET A 1 26.65 -19.55 1.72
CA MET A 1 27.51 -19.94 0.58
C MET A 1 27.45 -18.91 -0.54
N PHE A 2 26.25 -18.49 -0.96
CA PHE A 2 26.03 -17.50 -2.03
C PHE A 2 26.75 -16.15 -1.85
N ARG A 3 26.63 -15.49 -0.68
CA ARG A 3 27.34 -14.23 -0.38
C ARG A 3 28.87 -14.33 -0.46
N ARG A 4 29.45 -15.50 -0.16
CA ARG A 4 30.91 -15.74 -0.29
C ARG A 4 31.34 -15.81 -1.74
N LEU A 5 30.49 -16.41 -2.59
CA LEU A 5 30.73 -16.50 -4.02
C LEU A 5 30.61 -15.12 -4.69
N GLY A 6 29.57 -14.35 -4.33
CA GLY A 6 29.43 -12.95 -4.78
C GLY A 6 30.61 -12.07 -4.36
N PHE A 7 31.10 -12.21 -3.12
CA PHE A 7 32.29 -11.50 -2.65
C PHE A 7 33.56 -11.85 -3.45
N ALA A 8 33.79 -13.14 -3.73
CA ALA A 8 34.93 -13.57 -4.54
C ALA A 8 34.83 -13.04 -5.98
N VAL A 9 33.64 -13.05 -6.58
CA VAL A 9 33.38 -12.47 -7.91
C VAL A 9 33.64 -10.96 -7.91
N GLY A 10 33.24 -10.24 -6.87
CA GLY A 10 33.54 -8.82 -6.71
C GLY A 10 35.05 -8.53 -6.66
N LEU A 11 35.82 -9.32 -5.89
CA LEU A 11 37.28 -9.17 -5.84
C LEU A 11 37.96 -9.48 -7.18
N MET A 12 37.53 -10.55 -7.87
CA MET A 12 38.06 -10.88 -9.20
C MET A 12 37.71 -9.79 -10.22
N GLY A 13 36.48 -9.26 -10.16
CA GLY A 13 36.04 -8.10 -10.93
C GLY A 13 36.90 -6.87 -10.70
N GLY A 14 37.16 -6.51 -9.44
CA GLY A 14 38.02 -5.39 -9.09
C GLY A 14 39.46 -5.58 -9.55
N GLY A 15 40.02 -6.80 -9.43
CA GLY A 15 41.34 -7.13 -9.95
C GLY A 15 41.44 -6.98 -11.46
N ALA A 16 40.39 -7.38 -12.19
CA ALA A 16 40.34 -7.21 -13.65
C ALA A 16 40.30 -5.74 -14.07
N VAL A 17 39.53 -4.91 -13.36
CA VAL A 17 39.56 -3.45 -13.55
C VAL A 17 40.95 -2.89 -13.28
N ALA A 18 41.59 -3.29 -12.17
CA ALA A 18 42.92 -2.82 -11.80
C ALA A 18 44.01 -3.17 -12.84
N MET A 19 43.87 -4.31 -13.53
CA MET A 19 44.77 -4.76 -14.60
C MET A 19 44.47 -4.14 -15.98
N GLY A 20 43.46 -3.28 -16.10
CA GLY A 20 43.12 -2.63 -17.36
C GLY A 20 42.41 -3.51 -18.39
N LEU A 21 41.79 -4.63 -17.98
CA LEU A 21 41.07 -5.56 -18.89
C LEU A 21 39.88 -4.92 -19.62
N TYR A 22 39.40 -3.76 -19.14
CA TYR A 22 38.27 -3.03 -19.70
C TYR A 22 38.68 -1.76 -20.46
N GLU A 23 39.98 -1.50 -20.61
CA GLU A 23 40.50 -0.41 -21.45
C GLU A 23 40.55 -0.85 -22.93
N PRO A 24 40.39 0.08 -23.89
CA PRO A 24 40.39 -0.26 -25.32
C PRO A 24 41.78 -0.71 -25.77
N GLY A 25 41.86 -1.91 -26.33
CA GLY A 25 43.11 -2.56 -26.74
C GLY A 25 43.52 -3.75 -25.86
N ALA A 26 42.71 -4.13 -24.87
CA ALA A 26 43.00 -5.29 -24.03
C ALA A 26 43.00 -6.63 -24.83
N ASP A 27 43.97 -7.49 -24.52
CA ASP A 27 44.24 -8.74 -25.24
C ASP A 27 43.14 -9.83 -25.08
N PHE A 28 42.21 -9.65 -24.13
CA PHE A 28 41.23 -10.69 -23.74
C PHE A 28 39.78 -10.17 -23.57
N PRO A 29 39.11 -9.69 -24.64
CA PRO A 29 37.77 -9.10 -24.56
C PRO A 29 36.68 -10.10 -24.13
N VAL A 30 36.85 -11.38 -24.47
CA VAL A 30 35.89 -12.44 -24.10
C VAL A 30 35.89 -12.69 -22.60
N LEU A 31 37.07 -12.68 -21.96
CA LEU A 31 37.20 -12.87 -20.52
C LEU A 31 36.62 -11.66 -19.75
N ALA A 32 36.84 -10.45 -20.25
CA ALA A 32 36.27 -9.22 -19.71
C ALA A 32 34.71 -9.26 -19.72
N LEU A 33 34.11 -9.72 -20.83
CA LEU A 33 32.66 -9.86 -20.96
C LEU A 33 32.08 -10.93 -20.01
N ILE A 34 32.72 -12.09 -19.89
CA ILE A 34 32.28 -13.16 -18.97
C ILE A 34 32.29 -12.65 -17.53
N LEU A 35 33.36 -11.95 -17.13
CA LEU A 35 33.52 -11.44 -15.78
C LEU A 35 32.53 -10.31 -15.46
N ALA A 36 32.26 -9.42 -16.42
CA ALA A 36 31.23 -8.38 -16.31
C ALA A 36 29.82 -9.00 -16.18
N GLY A 37 29.53 -10.03 -16.99
CA GLY A 37 28.28 -10.78 -16.91
C GLY A 37 28.09 -11.48 -15.55
N LEU A 38 29.16 -12.02 -14.96
CA LEU A 38 29.13 -12.60 -13.62
C LEU A 38 28.86 -11.54 -12.55
N VAL A 39 29.54 -10.39 -12.57
CA VAL A 39 29.31 -9.30 -11.61
C VAL A 39 27.84 -8.83 -11.66
N LEU A 40 27.29 -8.66 -12.88
CA LEU A 40 25.90 -8.25 -13.09
C LEU A 40 24.89 -9.33 -12.66
N PHE A 41 25.18 -10.60 -12.91
CA PHE A 41 24.33 -11.71 -12.49
C PHE A 41 24.24 -11.79 -10.96
N PHE A 42 25.36 -11.69 -10.27
CA PHE A 42 25.40 -11.72 -8.81
C PHE A 42 24.76 -10.47 -8.18
N SER A 43 24.90 -9.28 -8.78
CA SER A 43 24.23 -8.08 -8.28
C SER A 43 22.69 -8.17 -8.39
N LEU A 44 22.16 -8.65 -9.51
CA LEU A 44 20.73 -8.86 -9.72
C LEU A 44 20.14 -9.91 -8.78
N LEU A 45 20.88 -10.98 -8.54
CA LEU A 45 20.43 -12.05 -7.66
C LEU A 45 20.39 -11.61 -6.19
N GLU A 46 21.31 -10.73 -5.77
CA GLU A 46 21.29 -10.11 -4.45
C GLU A 46 20.13 -9.12 -4.30
N MET A 47 19.82 -8.33 -5.35
CA MET A 47 18.64 -7.44 -5.35
C MET A 47 17.32 -8.21 -5.22
N ARG A 48 17.21 -9.40 -5.82
CA ARG A 48 16.00 -10.24 -5.73
C ARG A 48 15.83 -10.92 -4.37
N GLN A 49 16.92 -11.22 -3.67
CA GLN A 49 16.88 -11.89 -2.36
C GLN A 49 16.81 -10.89 -1.19
N GLY A 50 17.22 -9.63 -1.40
CA GLY A 50 17.30 -8.58 -0.37
C GLY A 50 15.96 -7.93 0.01
N GLY A 51 14.87 -8.68 0.07
CA GLY A 51 13.53 -8.18 0.41
C GLY A 51 13.22 -8.00 1.90
N GLY A 52 14.19 -8.06 2.84
CA GLY A 52 13.81 -8.12 4.26
C GLY A 52 14.81 -7.75 5.36
N ASP A 53 16.12 -7.68 5.13
CA ASP A 53 17.05 -7.59 6.28
C ASP A 53 17.79 -6.25 6.42
N SER A 54 17.74 -5.74 7.65
CA SER A 54 18.37 -4.51 8.12
C SER A 54 19.89 -4.49 7.89
N PRO A 55 20.51 -3.29 7.74
CA PRO A 55 21.94 -3.12 7.39
C PRO A 55 22.94 -3.47 8.52
N ALA A 56 22.60 -4.40 9.42
CA ALA A 56 23.34 -4.64 10.67
C ALA A 56 24.10 -5.98 10.72
N ASP A 57 24.22 -6.70 9.60
CA ASP A 57 24.91 -8.00 9.59
C ASP A 57 26.43 -7.79 9.44
N SER A 58 27.12 -7.66 10.58
CA SER A 58 28.55 -7.31 10.74
C SER A 58 29.58 -8.30 10.16
N SER A 59 29.16 -9.26 9.33
CA SER A 59 30.06 -10.22 8.72
C SER A 59 30.82 -9.60 7.53
N LEU A 60 32.08 -9.98 7.31
CA LEU A 60 32.87 -9.58 6.13
C LEU A 60 32.11 -9.84 4.81
N PHE A 61 31.28 -10.88 4.78
CA PHE A 61 30.47 -11.26 3.62
C PHE A 61 29.16 -10.47 3.46
N GLY A 62 28.78 -9.65 4.45
CA GLY A 62 27.68 -8.67 4.34
C GLY A 62 28.04 -7.48 3.45
N THR A 63 29.33 -7.33 3.08
CA THR A 63 29.81 -6.28 2.16
C THR A 63 29.82 -6.70 0.69
N ALA A 64 29.34 -7.91 0.37
CA ALA A 64 29.34 -8.46 -0.99
C ALA A 64 28.54 -7.57 -1.97
N GLY A 65 27.34 -7.13 -1.61
CA GLY A 65 26.54 -6.21 -2.41
C GLY A 65 27.25 -4.89 -2.67
N PRO A 66 27.60 -4.09 -1.65
CA PRO A 66 28.34 -2.84 -1.86
C PRO A 66 29.58 -2.99 -2.76
N LEU A 67 30.35 -4.07 -2.58
CA LEU A 67 31.52 -4.37 -3.41
C LEU A 67 31.17 -4.70 -4.88
N LEU A 68 30.13 -5.51 -5.12
CA LEU A 68 29.70 -5.85 -6.48
C LEU A 68 29.20 -4.62 -7.23
N TRP A 69 28.52 -3.71 -6.53
CA TRP A 69 28.01 -2.47 -7.11
C TRP A 69 29.13 -1.50 -7.44
N THR A 70 30.15 -1.35 -6.57
CA THR A 70 31.33 -0.53 -6.90
C THR A 70 32.06 -1.09 -8.09
N VAL A 71 32.38 -2.38 -8.08
CA VAL A 71 33.07 -3.03 -9.19
C VAL A 71 32.28 -2.91 -10.50
N GLY A 72 30.96 -3.13 -10.47
CA GLY A 72 30.09 -3.03 -11.64
C GLY A 72 30.06 -1.62 -12.25
N VAL A 73 29.97 -0.58 -11.41
CA VAL A 73 30.01 0.82 -11.88
C VAL A 73 31.37 1.18 -12.47
N TRP A 74 32.47 0.66 -11.92
CA TRP A 74 33.81 0.89 -12.47
C TRP A 74 34.02 0.16 -13.81
N ILE A 75 33.52 -1.07 -13.94
CA ILE A 75 33.52 -1.81 -15.22
C ILE A 75 32.76 -1.00 -16.29
N PHE A 76 31.56 -0.50 -15.95
CA PHE A 76 30.75 0.28 -16.87
C PHE A 76 31.41 1.62 -17.23
N PHE A 77 31.93 2.35 -16.24
CA PHE A 77 32.62 3.61 -16.46
C PHE A 77 33.84 3.44 -17.36
N ARG A 78 34.63 2.38 -17.20
CA ARG A 78 35.83 2.14 -18.02
C ARG A 78 35.49 1.68 -19.44
N GLY A 79 34.51 0.79 -19.58
CA GLY A 79 34.08 0.30 -20.90
C GLY A 79 33.43 1.37 -21.78
N PHE A 80 32.77 2.38 -21.19
CA PHE A 80 32.00 3.39 -21.94
C PHE A 80 32.46 4.84 -21.75
N GLY A 81 33.38 5.10 -20.81
CA GLY A 81 33.80 6.45 -20.41
C GLY A 81 34.47 7.25 -21.51
N GLN A 82 35.09 6.59 -22.49
CA GLN A 82 35.70 7.25 -23.65
C GLN A 82 34.67 7.85 -24.61
N VAL A 83 33.45 7.28 -24.65
CA VAL A 83 32.36 7.78 -25.51
C VAL A 83 31.60 8.92 -24.83
N ALA A 84 31.54 8.92 -23.50
CA ALA A 84 30.83 9.93 -22.71
C ALA A 84 31.64 10.32 -21.45
N PRO A 85 32.45 11.39 -21.52
CA PRO A 85 33.26 11.86 -20.38
C PRO A 85 32.43 12.21 -19.12
N GLN A 86 31.14 12.50 -19.29
CA GLN A 86 30.20 12.82 -18.22
C GLN A 86 29.90 11.62 -17.30
N LEU A 87 30.24 10.39 -17.71
CA LEU A 87 30.04 9.17 -16.93
C LEU A 87 30.85 9.12 -15.64
N ILE A 88 31.83 10.02 -15.45
CA ILE A 88 32.56 10.17 -14.18
C ILE A 88 31.63 10.49 -13.00
N LEU A 89 30.46 11.08 -13.27
CA LEU A 89 29.45 11.35 -12.24
C LEU A 89 28.86 10.07 -11.61
N LEU A 90 28.91 8.92 -12.31
CA LEU A 90 28.38 7.66 -11.78
C LEU A 90 29.26 7.10 -10.62
N PRO A 91 30.58 6.92 -10.78
CA PRO A 91 31.48 6.59 -9.67
C PRO A 91 31.38 7.58 -8.49
N VAL A 92 31.34 8.89 -8.78
CA VAL A 92 31.25 9.95 -7.76
C VAL A 92 29.93 9.84 -6.98
N GLY A 93 28.81 9.69 -7.69
CA GLY A 93 27.48 9.54 -7.10
C GLY A 93 27.36 8.26 -6.26
N LEU A 94 27.94 7.15 -6.74
CA LEU A 94 27.92 5.87 -6.01
C LEU A 94 28.70 5.96 -4.70
N ILE A 95 29.91 6.55 -4.70
CA ILE A 95 30.68 6.76 -3.46
C ILE A 95 29.90 7.66 -2.49
N GLY A 96 29.30 8.75 -2.99
CA GLY A 96 28.43 9.60 -2.19
C GLY A 96 27.29 8.82 -1.53
N TRP A 97 26.59 7.99 -2.31
CA TRP A 97 25.51 7.14 -1.82
C TRP A 97 25.98 6.11 -0.79
N LEU A 98 27.09 5.43 -1.04
CA LEU A 98 27.66 4.44 -0.12
C LEU A 98 27.99 5.05 1.24
N VAL A 99 28.64 6.22 1.25
CA VAL A 99 28.99 6.96 2.47
C VAL A 99 27.75 7.35 3.28
N ILE A 100 26.59 7.55 2.63
CA ILE A 100 25.33 7.87 3.30
C ILE A 100 24.62 6.63 3.83
N SER A 101 24.56 5.57 3.04
CA SER A 101 23.65 4.45 3.28
C SER A 101 24.23 3.38 4.21
N PHE A 102 25.56 3.31 4.35
CA PHE A 102 26.23 2.22 5.05
C PHE A 102 27.04 2.69 6.26
N PRO A 103 27.11 1.90 7.36
CA PRO A 103 27.99 2.21 8.48
C PRO A 103 29.47 2.12 8.10
N LEU A 104 30.33 2.88 8.79
CA LEU A 104 31.76 3.04 8.48
C LEU A 104 32.51 1.70 8.34
N GLN A 105 32.13 0.69 9.14
CA GLN A 105 32.76 -0.64 9.13
C GLN A 105 32.49 -1.40 7.81
N SER A 106 31.28 -1.29 7.25
CA SER A 106 30.91 -1.93 5.98
C SER A 106 31.43 -1.18 4.74
N LEU A 107 31.88 0.06 4.92
CA LEU A 107 32.43 0.90 3.85
C LEU A 107 33.91 0.65 3.56
N LEU A 108 34.66 0.05 4.49
CA LEU A 108 36.11 -0.12 4.35
C LEU A 108 36.48 -0.97 3.15
N VAL A 109 35.77 -2.08 2.92
CA VAL A 109 36.04 -3.00 1.82
C VAL A 109 35.79 -2.38 0.44
N PRO A 110 34.61 -1.79 0.14
CA PRO A 110 34.37 -1.16 -1.16
C PRO A 110 35.28 0.05 -1.39
N LEU A 111 35.59 0.84 -0.36
CA LEU A 111 36.51 1.97 -0.48
C LEU A 111 37.94 1.51 -0.78
N ALA A 112 38.41 0.46 -0.10
CA ALA A 112 39.71 -0.15 -0.38
C ALA A 112 39.77 -0.71 -1.81
N ALA A 113 38.68 -1.31 -2.30
CA ALA A 113 38.59 -1.78 -3.67
C ALA A 113 38.68 -0.64 -4.69
N VAL A 114 38.02 0.50 -4.44
CA VAL A 114 38.14 1.69 -5.30
C VAL A 114 39.58 2.19 -5.37
N VAL A 115 40.24 2.32 -4.21
CA VAL A 115 41.65 2.74 -4.16
C VAL A 115 42.55 1.74 -4.89
N ALA A 116 42.31 0.43 -4.72
CA ALA A 116 43.08 -0.61 -5.40
C ALA A 116 42.88 -0.59 -6.92
N MET A 117 41.66 -0.35 -7.40
CA MET A 117 41.35 -0.26 -8.83
C MET A 117 42.06 0.96 -9.46
N GLU A 118 41.93 2.14 -8.86
CA GLU A 118 42.57 3.36 -9.37
C GLU A 118 44.11 3.30 -9.28
N ALA A 119 44.66 2.72 -8.20
CA ALA A 119 46.11 2.53 -8.05
C ALA A 119 46.67 1.49 -9.03
N GLY A 120 45.92 0.42 -9.32
CA GLY A 120 46.29 -0.57 -10.32
C GLY A 120 46.35 0.04 -11.72
N LEU A 121 45.33 0.81 -12.10
CA LEU A 121 45.30 1.48 -13.41
C LEU A 121 46.45 2.47 -13.59
N TRP A 122 46.86 3.15 -12.51
CA TRP A 122 48.07 3.97 -12.52
C TRP A 122 49.35 3.13 -12.67
N ALA A 123 49.48 2.02 -11.94
CA ALA A 123 50.66 1.16 -11.99
C ALA A 123 50.88 0.47 -13.35
N PHE A 124 49.80 0.19 -14.09
CA PHE A 124 49.85 -0.37 -15.44
C PHE A 124 49.83 0.70 -16.55
N ASP A 125 50.04 1.98 -16.20
CA ASP A 125 50.16 3.10 -17.14
C ASP A 125 48.91 3.39 -17.99
N PHE A 126 47.74 2.92 -17.54
CA PHE A 126 46.44 3.22 -18.16
C PHE A 126 45.87 4.57 -17.71
N GLN A 127 46.49 5.23 -16.72
CA GLN A 127 46.00 6.47 -16.13
C GLN A 127 47.13 7.43 -15.77
N GLU A 128 47.05 8.66 -16.28
CA GLU A 128 47.98 9.74 -15.93
C GLU A 128 47.87 10.14 -14.46
N THR A 129 48.99 10.60 -13.88
CA THR A 129 49.07 11.07 -12.48
C THR A 129 48.08 12.19 -12.16
N ALA A 130 47.81 13.07 -13.13
CA ALA A 130 46.82 14.14 -13.01
C ALA A 130 45.37 13.61 -12.96
N GLY A 131 45.06 12.55 -13.73
CA GLY A 131 43.75 11.91 -13.73
C GLY A 131 43.45 11.17 -12.41
N LEU A 132 44.44 10.48 -11.85
CA LEU A 132 44.35 9.85 -10.52
C LEU A 132 44.05 10.87 -9.42
N ALA A 133 44.81 11.97 -9.38
CA ALA A 133 44.60 13.04 -8.41
C ALA A 133 43.22 13.68 -8.55
N GLY A 134 42.75 13.92 -9.78
CA GLY A 134 41.43 14.47 -10.07
C GLY A 134 40.28 13.58 -9.59
N ASN A 135 40.34 12.28 -9.89
CA ASN A 135 39.31 11.31 -9.49
C ASN A 135 39.24 11.19 -7.96
N LEU A 136 40.38 11.03 -7.29
CA LEU A 136 40.44 10.94 -5.83
C LEU A 136 39.95 12.23 -5.15
N ALA A 137 40.27 13.40 -5.69
CA ALA A 137 39.76 14.67 -5.21
C ALA A 137 38.23 14.78 -5.38
N ALA A 138 37.68 14.34 -6.51
CA ALA A 138 36.23 14.34 -6.75
C ALA A 138 35.49 13.39 -5.80
N TYR A 139 36.02 12.18 -5.57
CA TYR A 139 35.44 11.20 -4.65
C TYR A 139 35.45 11.68 -3.21
N THR A 140 36.57 12.26 -2.76
CA THR A 140 36.70 12.82 -1.41
C THR A 140 35.79 14.03 -1.21
N ALA A 141 35.70 14.93 -2.20
CA ALA A 141 34.81 16.08 -2.16
C ALA A 141 33.33 15.67 -2.10
N ALA A 142 32.91 14.67 -2.88
CA ALA A 142 31.54 14.15 -2.85
C ALA A 142 31.23 13.46 -1.51
N GLY A 143 32.12 12.61 -1.02
CA GLY A 143 31.96 11.95 0.29
C GLY A 143 31.84 12.96 1.43
N LEU A 144 32.74 13.96 1.48
CA LEU A 144 32.70 15.00 2.50
C LEU A 144 31.49 15.91 2.36
N GLY A 145 31.18 16.39 1.15
CA GLY A 145 30.03 17.27 0.90
C GLY A 145 28.71 16.64 1.31
N LEU A 146 28.46 15.39 0.91
CA LEU A 146 27.25 14.67 1.31
C LEU A 146 27.26 14.30 2.80
N SER A 147 28.41 13.97 3.40
CA SER A 147 28.48 13.73 4.86
C SER A 147 28.15 14.98 5.68
N VAL A 148 28.61 16.16 5.26
CA VAL A 148 28.30 17.45 5.90
C VAL A 148 26.82 17.78 5.72
N PHE A 149 26.27 17.57 4.52
CA PHE A 149 24.84 17.74 4.26
C PHE A 149 23.98 16.82 5.15
N MET A 150 24.36 15.56 5.31
CA MET A 150 23.68 14.60 6.19
C MET A 150 23.85 14.92 7.68
N SER A 151 24.99 15.49 8.06
CA SER A 151 25.24 15.92 9.44
C SER A 151 24.32 17.09 9.84
N SER A 152 23.75 17.80 8.87
CA SER A 152 22.76 18.85 9.10
C SER A 152 21.58 18.31 9.91
N LYS A 153 21.38 18.88 11.11
CA LYS A 153 20.29 18.50 12.02
C LYS A 153 18.92 18.56 11.34
N ALA A 154 18.76 19.48 10.38
CA ALA A 154 17.52 19.66 9.63
C ALA A 154 17.17 18.45 8.75
N TYR A 155 18.15 17.85 8.07
CA TYR A 155 17.91 16.69 7.21
C TYR A 155 17.56 15.44 8.04
N ARG A 156 18.34 15.15 9.09
CA ARG A 156 18.06 14.02 10.00
C ARG A 156 16.69 14.13 10.67
N GLN A 157 16.28 15.33 11.05
CA GLN A 157 14.97 15.55 11.64
C GLN A 157 13.84 15.36 10.61
N ARG A 158 14.01 15.84 9.37
CA ARG A 158 13.03 15.60 8.29
C ARG A 158 12.92 14.13 7.94
N MET A 159 14.04 13.43 7.78
CA MET A 159 14.06 12.00 7.44
C MET A 159 13.45 11.14 8.55
N ARG A 160 13.79 11.42 9.81
CA ARG A 160 13.15 10.73 10.96
C ARG A 160 11.64 10.98 10.99
N LYS A 161 11.20 12.22 10.78
CA LYS A 161 9.76 12.54 10.71
C LYS A 161 9.06 11.81 9.56
N ALA A 162 9.69 11.74 8.38
CA ALA A 162 9.15 11.04 7.23
C ALA A 162 9.03 9.52 7.48
N LEU A 163 10.09 8.90 8.02
CA LEU A 163 10.08 7.47 8.36
C LEU A 163 9.06 7.14 9.46
N ILE A 164 8.95 7.97 10.49
CA ILE A 164 7.97 7.78 11.57
C ILE A 164 6.54 7.90 11.02
N ARG A 165 6.27 8.86 10.11
CA ARG A 165 4.97 9.00 9.45
C ARG A 165 4.65 7.77 8.61
N ALA A 166 5.55 7.35 7.72
CA ALA A 166 5.34 6.18 6.89
C ALA A 166 5.03 4.92 7.73
N LYS A 167 5.77 4.69 8.82
CA LYS A 167 5.51 3.58 9.73
C LYS A 167 4.17 3.72 10.47
N ARG A 168 3.79 4.94 10.85
CA ARG A 168 2.50 5.24 11.49
C ARG A 168 1.35 4.99 10.52
N ASP A 169 1.50 5.39 9.27
CA ASP A 169 0.50 5.23 8.22
C ASP A 169 0.25 3.74 7.96
N THR A 170 1.30 2.93 7.81
CA THR A 170 1.17 1.47 7.65
C THR A 170 0.49 0.81 8.85
N ALA A 171 0.84 1.23 10.07
CA ALA A 171 0.22 0.68 11.28
C ALA A 171 -1.25 1.09 11.44
N SER A 172 -1.59 2.33 11.06
CA SER A 172 -2.97 2.83 11.07
C SER A 172 -3.84 2.07 10.09
N ARG A 173 -3.31 1.76 8.90
CA ARG A 173 -4.04 0.99 7.87
C ARG A 173 -4.32 -0.43 8.33
N GLN A 174 -3.31 -1.10 8.87
CA GLN A 174 -3.46 -2.45 9.42
C GLN A 174 -4.49 -2.45 10.54
N CYS A 175 -4.43 -1.48 11.45
CA CYS A 175 -5.42 -1.32 12.50
C CYS A 175 -6.84 -1.12 11.95
N ALA A 176 -7.03 -0.27 10.94
CA ALA A 176 -8.35 -0.01 10.39
C ALA A 176 -8.95 -1.30 9.76
N ARG A 177 -8.12 -2.13 9.14
CA ARG A 177 -8.52 -3.47 8.67
C ARG A 177 -8.90 -4.40 9.82
N ASP A 178 -8.06 -4.49 10.85
CA ASP A 178 -8.33 -5.33 12.03
C ASP A 178 -9.68 -4.94 12.68
N LEU A 179 -9.98 -3.64 12.76
CA LEU A 179 -11.22 -3.12 13.32
C LEU A 179 -12.45 -3.28 12.38
N GLY A 180 -12.28 -3.75 11.14
CA GLY A 180 -13.36 -3.86 10.17
C GLY A 180 -13.90 -2.50 9.72
N LEU A 181 -13.08 -1.46 9.77
CA LEU A 181 -13.48 -0.11 9.34
C LEU A 181 -13.72 0.00 7.82
N PHE A 182 -13.27 -0.99 7.05
CA PHE A 182 -13.37 -1.01 5.59
C PHE A 182 -14.38 -2.04 5.03
N ASP A 183 -14.79 -3.05 5.81
CA ASP A 183 -15.48 -4.23 5.28
C ASP A 183 -17.01 -4.08 5.21
N GLU A 184 -17.62 -3.09 5.89
CA GLU A 184 -19.07 -2.92 5.94
C GLU A 184 -19.57 -1.78 5.04
N THR A 185 -19.37 -1.89 3.72
CA THR A 185 -20.11 -1.03 2.74
C THR A 185 -21.16 -1.82 1.98
N SER A 186 -22.15 -2.32 2.72
CA SER A 186 -23.42 -2.77 2.14
C SER A 186 -24.29 -1.55 1.81
N GLY A 187 -24.27 -1.09 0.57
CA GLY A 187 -25.14 -0.02 0.09
C GLY A 187 -24.66 0.63 -1.19
N ILE A 188 -25.43 1.62 -1.67
CA ILE A 188 -25.26 2.47 -2.88
C ILE A 188 -23.89 3.23 -2.91
N LEU A 189 -22.92 2.84 -2.09
CA LEU A 189 -21.72 3.59 -1.73
C LEU A 189 -20.41 2.95 -2.19
N ASN A 190 -20.41 1.67 -2.59
CA ASN A 190 -19.37 1.06 -3.44
C ASN A 190 -19.40 1.56 -4.89
N VAL A 191 -20.17 2.62 -5.15
CA VAL A 191 -20.69 3.02 -6.45
C VAL A 191 -19.85 4.08 -7.13
N LEU A 192 -19.05 4.84 -6.39
CA LEU A 192 -18.18 5.82 -7.00
C LEU A 192 -16.76 5.26 -7.04
N PRO A 193 -15.98 5.50 -8.10
CA PRO A 193 -14.59 5.09 -8.14
C PRO A 193 -13.86 5.71 -6.96
N ASP A 194 -12.95 4.94 -6.37
CA ASP A 194 -11.84 5.47 -5.59
C ASP A 194 -10.94 6.20 -6.60
N ASN A 195 -11.34 7.42 -6.97
CA ASN A 195 -10.51 8.23 -7.84
C ASN A 195 -9.31 8.70 -7.00
N ASP A 196 -8.16 8.07 -7.25
CA ASP A 196 -6.82 8.24 -6.66
C ASP A 196 -6.24 9.67 -6.69
N LEU A 197 -7.04 10.72 -6.92
CA LEU A 197 -6.52 12.07 -7.14
C LEU A 197 -6.75 13.04 -5.98
N ILE A 198 -7.57 12.73 -4.96
CA ILE A 198 -7.79 13.68 -3.86
C ILE A 198 -7.59 13.10 -2.46
N GLU A 199 -7.86 11.82 -2.18
CA GLU A 199 -7.61 11.26 -0.84
C GLU A 199 -7.52 9.74 -0.94
N ASP A 200 -6.41 9.16 -0.47
CA ASP A 200 -6.27 7.72 -0.27
C ASP A 200 -7.43 7.27 0.65
N PRO A 201 -8.29 6.33 0.22
CA PRO A 201 -9.45 5.90 1.02
C PRO A 201 -9.03 5.37 2.39
N GLU A 202 -7.81 4.82 2.51
CA GLU A 202 -7.25 4.42 3.79
C GLU A 202 -6.76 5.62 4.63
N ALA A 203 -6.37 6.75 4.02
CA ALA A 203 -6.00 7.97 4.73
C ALA A 203 -7.20 8.62 5.45
N GLY A 204 -8.42 8.47 4.91
CA GLY A 204 -9.65 8.94 5.55
C GLY A 204 -9.98 8.23 6.87
N SER A 205 -9.45 7.03 7.10
CA SER A 205 -9.66 6.24 8.32
C SER A 205 -8.73 6.61 9.48
N GLN A 206 -7.65 7.36 9.22
CA GLN A 206 -6.66 7.72 10.26
C GLN A 206 -7.28 8.45 11.45
N PRO A 207 -8.15 9.46 11.27
CA PRO A 207 -8.75 10.16 12.39
C PRO A 207 -9.65 9.25 13.23
N ALA A 208 -10.35 8.30 12.60
CA ALA A 208 -11.19 7.32 13.29
C ALA A 208 -10.32 6.37 14.13
N VAL A 209 -9.27 5.81 13.54
CA VAL A 209 -8.30 4.95 14.25
C VAL A 209 -7.66 5.66 15.42
N GLU A 210 -7.20 6.91 15.25
CA GLU A 210 -6.58 7.69 16.33
C GLU A 210 -7.56 7.96 17.46
N THR A 211 -8.82 8.28 17.13
CA THR A 211 -9.87 8.53 18.13
C THR A 211 -10.21 7.28 18.92
N ILE A 212 -10.39 6.14 18.25
CA ILE A 212 -10.66 4.84 18.90
C ILE A 212 -9.49 4.43 19.78
N THR A 213 -8.26 4.56 19.27
CA THR A 213 -7.05 4.19 20.03
C THR A 213 -6.95 5.03 21.32
N ALA A 214 -7.15 6.35 21.22
CA ALA A 214 -7.15 7.22 22.38
C ALA A 214 -8.29 6.90 23.37
N ALA A 215 -9.48 6.55 22.87
CA ALA A 215 -10.60 6.13 23.71
C ALA A 215 -10.30 4.82 24.45
N PHE A 216 -9.71 3.84 23.77
CA PHE A 216 -9.27 2.58 24.39
C PHE A 216 -8.21 2.82 25.46
N ASP A 217 -7.15 3.56 25.15
CA ASP A 217 -6.06 3.83 26.09
C ASP A 217 -6.59 4.47 27.39
N LEU A 218 -7.51 5.44 27.27
CA LEU A 218 -8.15 6.08 28.43
C LEU A 218 -9.04 5.11 29.22
N GLN A 219 -9.87 4.32 28.55
CA GLN A 219 -10.75 3.36 29.22
C GLN A 219 -9.97 2.27 29.94
N LEU A 220 -8.94 1.72 29.29
CA LEU A 220 -8.09 0.69 29.88
C LEU A 220 -7.34 1.23 31.10
N GLU A 221 -6.86 2.47 31.04
CA GLU A 221 -6.20 3.12 32.18
C GLU A 221 -7.17 3.38 33.34
N LEU A 222 -8.41 3.81 33.05
CA LEU A 222 -9.45 3.98 34.07
C LEU A 222 -9.80 2.65 34.75
N ILE A 223 -9.95 1.56 33.99
CA ILE A 223 -10.20 0.22 34.53
C ILE A 223 -9.04 -0.20 35.42
N ARG A 224 -7.80 -0.03 34.93
CA ARG A 224 -6.58 -0.41 35.66
C ARG A 224 -6.48 0.28 37.01
N GLN A 225 -6.75 1.59 37.06
CA GLN A 225 -6.69 2.36 38.29
C GLN A 225 -7.85 2.03 39.24
N THR A 226 -9.07 1.88 38.71
CA THR A 226 -10.27 1.64 39.53
C THR A 226 -10.24 0.28 40.22
N LEU A 227 -9.72 -0.75 39.53
CA LEU A 227 -9.65 -2.12 40.04
C LEU A 227 -8.25 -2.48 40.60
N ALA A 228 -7.35 -1.50 40.73
CA ALA A 228 -5.97 -1.68 41.21
C ALA A 228 -5.20 -2.80 40.51
N LEU A 229 -5.32 -2.86 39.18
CA LEU A 229 -4.77 -3.93 38.34
C LEU A 229 -3.31 -3.67 37.97
N SER A 230 -2.58 -4.75 37.69
CA SER A 230 -1.22 -4.68 37.15
C SER A 230 -1.24 -4.34 35.67
N THR A 231 -2.11 -5.01 34.90
CA THR A 231 -2.28 -4.80 33.46
C THR A 231 -3.73 -5.00 33.04
N VAL A 232 -4.12 -4.20 32.04
CA VAL A 232 -5.34 -4.35 31.25
C VAL A 232 -4.91 -4.35 29.79
N ALA A 233 -5.20 -5.42 29.07
CA ALA A 233 -4.79 -5.65 27.69
C ALA A 233 -6.00 -5.96 26.82
N LEU A 234 -6.13 -5.24 25.71
CA LEU A 234 -7.10 -5.55 24.66
C LEU A 234 -6.39 -6.33 23.55
N LEU A 235 -6.80 -7.58 23.36
CA LEU A 235 -6.30 -8.47 22.33
C LEU A 235 -7.30 -8.53 21.19
N TRP A 236 -6.79 -8.31 19.97
CA TRP A 236 -7.61 -8.24 18.77
C TRP A 236 -7.19 -9.31 17.76
N PRO A 237 -8.12 -10.07 17.18
CA PRO A 237 -7.79 -11.09 16.19
C PRO A 237 -7.34 -10.43 14.88
N ASP A 238 -6.42 -11.07 14.19
CA ASP A 238 -6.12 -10.76 12.79
C ASP A 238 -7.34 -11.09 11.90
N PRO A 239 -7.53 -10.47 10.72
CA PRO A 239 -8.68 -10.74 9.84
C PRO A 239 -8.81 -12.22 9.43
N GLU A 240 -7.71 -12.97 9.42
CA GLU A 240 -7.72 -14.42 9.14
C GLU A 240 -8.11 -15.29 10.35
N GLY A 241 -8.28 -14.69 11.55
CA GLY A 241 -8.62 -15.42 12.77
C GLY A 241 -7.54 -16.40 13.26
N LYS A 242 -6.28 -16.22 12.87
CA LYS A 242 -5.20 -17.17 13.28
C LYS A 242 -4.47 -16.75 14.54
N GLU A 243 -4.32 -15.44 14.74
CA GLU A 243 -3.48 -14.86 15.78
C GLU A 243 -4.19 -13.68 16.44
N TYR A 244 -3.89 -13.45 17.72
CA TYR A 244 -4.21 -12.23 18.43
C TYR A 244 -3.01 -11.28 18.41
N ARG A 245 -3.29 -9.97 18.31
CA ARG A 245 -2.32 -8.90 18.51
C ARG A 245 -2.74 -8.00 19.66
N LEU A 246 -1.75 -7.42 20.34
CA LEU A 246 -2.01 -6.43 21.39
C LEU A 246 -2.45 -5.11 20.75
N ARG A 247 -3.72 -4.73 20.95
CA ARG A 247 -4.32 -3.54 20.35
C ARG A 247 -4.10 -2.28 21.18
N SER A 248 -4.37 -2.39 22.47
CA SER A 248 -4.13 -1.34 23.46
C SER A 248 -3.81 -2.00 24.80
N ILE A 249 -3.06 -1.29 25.63
CA ILE A 249 -2.62 -1.78 26.93
C ILE A 249 -2.47 -0.64 27.92
N ALA A 250 -2.98 -0.85 29.12
CA ALA A 250 -2.66 -0.05 30.29
C ALA A 250 -1.91 -0.94 31.28
N THR A 251 -0.67 -0.61 31.62
CA THR A 251 0.14 -1.46 32.50
C THR A 251 1.15 -0.65 33.32
N THR A 252 1.52 -1.20 34.47
CA THR A 252 2.67 -0.73 35.28
C THR A 252 3.96 -1.50 34.95
N ARG A 253 3.84 -2.58 34.18
CA ARG A 253 4.93 -3.50 33.84
C ARG A 253 5.66 -3.04 32.57
N LYS A 254 6.93 -3.44 32.44
CA LYS A 254 7.78 -3.09 31.28
C LYS A 254 8.08 -4.29 30.38
N ASP A 255 7.79 -5.49 30.85
CA ASP A 255 8.08 -6.77 30.20
C ASP A 255 6.93 -7.23 29.30
N ILE A 256 6.44 -6.32 28.45
CA ILE A 256 5.30 -6.57 27.55
C ILE A 256 5.77 -6.97 26.15
N ALA A 257 5.13 -7.99 25.59
CA ALA A 257 5.19 -8.34 24.18
C ALA A 257 3.96 -7.81 23.45
N SER A 258 4.11 -7.35 22.21
CA SER A 258 2.98 -6.86 21.38
C SER A 258 2.29 -7.97 20.57
N GLY A 259 2.81 -9.19 20.60
CA GLY A 259 2.38 -10.31 19.75
C GLY A 259 3.28 -10.51 18.53
N PRO A 260 2.88 -11.38 17.59
CA PRO A 260 1.61 -12.12 17.54
C PRO A 260 1.47 -13.19 18.63
N PHE A 261 0.22 -13.53 18.98
CA PHE A 261 -0.12 -14.56 19.96
C PHE A 261 -1.03 -15.62 19.32
N GLU A 262 -0.73 -16.90 19.53
CA GLU A 262 -1.53 -17.99 18.98
C GLU A 262 -2.93 -18.05 19.62
N VAL A 263 -3.95 -18.22 18.77
CA VAL A 263 -5.32 -18.48 19.23
C VAL A 263 -5.39 -19.88 19.82
N GLY A 264 -6.07 -20.03 20.96
CA GLY A 264 -6.29 -21.34 21.59
C GLY A 264 -5.24 -21.71 22.65
N ALA A 265 -4.26 -20.85 22.90
CA ALA A 265 -3.25 -21.05 23.94
C ALA A 265 -3.57 -20.26 25.22
N GLY A 266 -3.24 -20.84 26.38
CA GLY A 266 -3.39 -20.19 27.69
C GLY A 266 -4.80 -19.66 27.95
N ILE A 267 -4.90 -18.42 28.43
CA ILE A 267 -6.20 -17.77 28.72
C ILE A 267 -7.08 -17.62 27.48
N THR A 268 -6.51 -17.46 26.27
CA THR A 268 -7.28 -17.33 25.03
C THR A 268 -7.98 -18.65 24.67
N GLY A 269 -7.32 -19.79 24.89
CA GLY A 269 -7.92 -21.12 24.72
C GLY A 269 -8.95 -21.46 25.78
N ALA A 270 -8.71 -21.06 27.03
CA ALA A 270 -9.73 -21.20 28.08
C ALA A 270 -11.01 -20.46 27.72
N LEU A 271 -10.86 -19.26 27.16
CA LEU A 271 -11.99 -18.47 26.73
C LEU A 271 -12.69 -19.10 25.53
N MET A 272 -12.02 -19.84 24.64
CA MET A 272 -12.67 -20.60 23.55
C MET A 272 -13.72 -21.59 24.06
N GLY A 273 -13.45 -22.26 25.18
CA GLY A 273 -14.37 -23.21 25.81
C GLY A 273 -15.43 -22.60 26.73
N ALA A 274 -15.33 -21.30 27.06
CA ALA A 274 -16.29 -20.56 27.88
C ALA A 274 -17.24 -19.74 27.01
N GLU A 275 -18.43 -19.42 27.52
CA GLU A 275 -19.41 -18.61 26.77
C GLU A 275 -18.98 -17.12 26.69
N GLU A 276 -18.68 -16.49 27.82
CA GLU A 276 -18.49 -15.03 27.87
C GLU A 276 -17.23 -14.57 28.65
N LEU A 277 -16.88 -15.27 29.73
CA LEU A 277 -15.87 -14.82 30.70
C LEU A 277 -15.11 -16.00 31.33
N VAL A 278 -13.82 -15.81 31.57
CA VAL A 278 -12.96 -16.73 32.34
C VAL A 278 -12.30 -15.97 33.48
N SER A 279 -12.40 -16.53 34.69
CA SER A 279 -11.86 -15.96 35.93
C SER A 279 -10.96 -16.99 36.61
N LEU A 280 -9.70 -16.66 36.84
CA LEU A 280 -8.71 -17.53 37.48
C LEU A 280 -8.02 -16.80 38.63
N ALA A 281 -8.06 -17.38 39.83
CA ALA A 281 -7.30 -16.95 40.99
C ALA A 281 -7.16 -18.12 41.99
N PRO A 282 -5.94 -18.59 42.32
CA PRO A 282 -4.66 -18.13 41.78
C PRO A 282 -4.49 -18.49 40.30
N ALA A 283 -3.76 -17.68 39.54
CA ALA A 283 -3.44 -18.02 38.15
C ALA A 283 -2.44 -19.20 38.10
N THR A 284 -2.63 -20.11 37.14
CA THR A 284 -1.70 -21.23 36.93
C THR A 284 -0.76 -20.92 35.77
N PRO A 285 0.50 -21.40 35.79
CA PRO A 285 1.46 -21.15 34.71
C PRO A 285 0.99 -21.62 33.32
N SER A 286 0.19 -22.70 33.27
CA SER A 286 -0.37 -23.25 32.02
C SER A 286 -1.47 -22.40 31.40
N LEU A 287 -2.14 -21.55 32.21
CA LEU A 287 -3.21 -20.63 31.79
C LEU A 287 -2.75 -19.17 31.86
N GLY A 288 -1.44 -18.95 31.66
CA GLY A 288 -0.84 -17.63 31.70
C GLY A 288 -1.38 -16.67 30.63
N VAL A 289 -1.09 -15.39 30.85
CA VAL A 289 -1.40 -14.33 29.88
C VAL A 289 -0.32 -14.26 28.80
N PRO A 290 -0.69 -14.06 27.52
CA PRO A 290 0.24 -14.18 26.40
C PRO A 290 1.18 -12.98 26.25
N TYR A 291 0.85 -11.83 26.85
CA TYR A 291 1.55 -10.56 26.63
C TYR A 291 2.75 -10.31 27.54
N TYR A 292 3.14 -11.24 28.42
CA TYR A 292 4.38 -11.11 29.20
C TYR A 292 5.56 -11.85 28.55
N LEU A 293 6.69 -11.15 28.39
CA LEU A 293 7.92 -11.73 27.84
C LEU A 293 8.53 -12.81 28.74
N LYS A 294 8.34 -12.68 30.06
CA LYS A 294 8.78 -13.67 31.05
C LYS A 294 7.53 -14.28 31.69
N GLN A 295 7.47 -15.61 31.72
CA GLN A 295 6.46 -16.32 32.51
C GLN A 295 6.65 -15.94 33.98
N THR A 296 5.87 -14.94 34.41
CA THR A 296 5.89 -14.39 35.75
C THR A 296 4.65 -14.88 36.47
N GLU A 297 4.76 -15.13 37.77
CA GLU A 297 3.60 -15.45 38.60
C GLU A 297 2.65 -14.25 38.63
N VAL A 298 1.53 -14.42 37.93
CA VAL A 298 0.37 -13.55 38.01
C VAL A 298 -0.49 -14.06 39.16
N GLY A 299 -1.01 -13.18 40.00
CA GLY A 299 -1.85 -13.57 41.14
C GLY A 299 -3.23 -14.04 40.68
N GLY A 300 -3.91 -13.22 39.88
CA GLY A 300 -5.23 -13.54 39.32
C GLY A 300 -5.39 -12.97 37.92
N ILE A 301 -6.13 -13.68 37.07
CA ILE A 301 -6.42 -13.33 35.68
C ILE A 301 -7.94 -13.31 35.49
N LEU A 302 -8.43 -12.34 34.74
CA LEU A 302 -9.82 -12.27 34.30
C LEU A 302 -9.84 -11.88 32.82
N ALA A 303 -10.53 -12.68 32.00
CA ALA A 303 -10.65 -12.44 30.57
C ALA A 303 -12.12 -12.45 30.16
N VAL A 304 -12.51 -11.47 29.35
CA VAL A 304 -13.88 -11.27 28.89
C VAL A 304 -13.87 -11.13 27.38
N ARG A 305 -14.78 -11.82 26.70
CA ARG A 305 -15.00 -11.62 25.27
C ARG A 305 -15.73 -10.30 25.04
N LEU A 306 -15.32 -9.54 24.04
CA LEU A 306 -16.14 -8.44 23.57
C LEU A 306 -17.38 -9.02 22.88
N PRO A 307 -18.60 -8.56 23.23
CA PRO A 307 -19.82 -9.07 22.63
C PRO A 307 -19.94 -8.64 21.17
N ASP A 308 -20.65 -9.46 20.40
CA ASP A 308 -21.07 -9.17 19.03
C ASP A 308 -22.47 -8.55 19.10
N ASP A 309 -22.56 -7.22 19.08
CA ASP A 309 -23.85 -6.54 18.98
C ASP A 309 -24.37 -6.52 17.53
N ALA A 310 -23.49 -6.83 16.56
CA ALA A 310 -23.81 -7.06 15.16
C ALA A 310 -23.72 -8.56 14.86
N GLU A 311 -24.31 -9.08 13.80
CA GLU A 311 -24.00 -10.45 13.36
C GLU A 311 -22.66 -10.49 12.58
N GLU A 312 -21.69 -9.60 12.86
CA GLU A 312 -20.57 -9.28 11.94
C GLU A 312 -19.29 -8.79 12.67
N TRP A 313 -18.69 -9.62 13.54
CA TRP A 313 -17.22 -9.67 13.59
C TRP A 313 -16.69 -10.41 12.35
N LEU A 314 -15.60 -9.91 11.77
CA LEU A 314 -14.94 -10.46 10.59
C LEU A 314 -14.75 -11.99 10.67
N GLY A 315 -15.23 -12.67 9.63
CA GLY A 315 -15.04 -14.10 9.42
C GLY A 315 -15.69 -14.51 8.10
N PHE A 316 -14.86 -14.65 7.06
CA PHE A 316 -15.16 -15.63 6.02
C PHE A 316 -14.89 -17.01 6.65
N ASP A 317 -15.89 -17.90 6.59
CA ASP A 317 -15.98 -19.23 7.23
C ASP A 317 -16.30 -19.27 8.75
N ASP A 318 -17.03 -20.33 9.13
CA ASP A 318 -17.75 -20.70 10.37
C ASP A 318 -17.01 -20.59 11.74
N LYS A 319 -15.95 -19.79 11.89
CA LYS A 319 -15.25 -19.60 13.18
C LYS A 319 -14.86 -18.14 13.42
N LYS A 320 -15.83 -17.31 13.82
CA LYS A 320 -15.57 -15.95 14.30
C LYS A 320 -14.85 -16.00 15.65
N ILE A 321 -13.66 -15.41 15.70
CA ILE A 321 -12.87 -15.29 16.92
C ILE A 321 -13.11 -13.88 17.48
N ALA A 322 -13.64 -13.79 18.69
CA ALA A 322 -13.97 -12.51 19.32
C ALA A 322 -12.72 -11.81 19.87
N PRO A 323 -12.67 -10.47 19.85
CA PRO A 323 -11.69 -9.72 20.63
C PRO A 323 -11.81 -10.03 22.13
N ILE A 324 -10.68 -9.94 22.85
CA ILE A 324 -10.60 -10.30 24.27
C ILE A 324 -10.09 -9.12 25.09
N LEU A 325 -10.81 -8.76 26.14
CA LEU A 325 -10.33 -7.90 27.21
C LEU A 325 -9.75 -8.77 28.32
N CYS A 326 -8.44 -8.72 28.52
CA CYS A 326 -7.73 -9.50 29.52
C CYS A 326 -7.15 -8.58 30.59
N VAL A 327 -7.29 -8.97 31.86
CA VAL A 327 -6.74 -8.24 33.00
C VAL A 327 -6.02 -9.15 33.96
N ASP A 328 -5.04 -8.59 34.65
CA ASP A 328 -4.33 -9.28 35.71
C ASP A 328 -4.03 -8.41 36.93
N ARG A 329 -3.89 -9.10 38.07
CA ARG A 329 -3.54 -8.50 39.36
C ARG A 329 -2.50 -9.36 40.11
N PRO A 330 -1.74 -8.75 41.04
CA PRO A 330 -0.76 -9.49 41.84
C PRO A 330 -1.41 -10.29 42.98
N GLY A 331 -2.60 -9.89 43.43
CA GLY A 331 -3.38 -10.60 44.46
C GLY A 331 -3.92 -11.93 43.96
N GLN A 332 -3.95 -12.93 44.84
CA GLN A 332 -4.48 -14.27 44.56
C GLN A 332 -5.93 -14.43 45.03
N GLU A 333 -6.58 -13.36 45.52
CA GLU A 333 -7.98 -13.45 45.93
C GLU A 333 -8.86 -13.82 44.73
N PRO A 334 -10.00 -14.51 44.94
CA PRO A 334 -11.02 -14.68 43.91
C PRO A 334 -11.57 -13.34 43.41
N TRP A 335 -11.93 -13.29 42.12
CA TRP A 335 -12.63 -12.13 41.55
C TRP A 335 -14.07 -12.08 42.06
N SER A 336 -14.46 -10.94 42.63
CA SER A 336 -15.81 -10.67 43.09
C SER A 336 -16.79 -10.53 41.92
N GLU A 337 -18.07 -10.77 42.17
CA GLU A 337 -19.12 -10.58 41.16
C GLU A 337 -19.21 -9.12 40.68
N THR A 338 -18.93 -8.16 41.56
CA THR A 338 -18.87 -6.73 41.19
C THR A 338 -17.72 -6.45 40.20
N GLU A 339 -16.53 -7.02 40.44
CA GLU A 339 -15.39 -6.88 39.51
C GLU A 339 -15.68 -7.51 38.16
N LYS A 340 -16.28 -8.72 38.14
CA LYS A 340 -16.70 -9.38 36.90
C LYS A 340 -17.73 -8.54 36.14
N ALA A 341 -18.73 -8.01 36.83
CA ALA A 341 -19.75 -7.16 36.22
C ALA A 341 -19.17 -5.86 35.62
N ILE A 342 -18.21 -5.22 36.32
CA ILE A 342 -17.49 -4.05 35.79
C ILE A 342 -16.73 -4.42 34.51
N MET A 343 -16.06 -5.57 34.49
CA MET A 343 -15.31 -6.03 33.32
C MET A 343 -16.21 -6.37 32.12
N THR A 344 -17.37 -7.00 32.35
CA THR A 344 -18.37 -7.22 31.29
C THR A 344 -18.92 -5.91 30.74
N LEU A 345 -19.21 -4.93 31.61
CA LEU A 345 -19.65 -3.59 31.17
C LEU A 345 -18.56 -2.86 30.37
N ALA A 346 -17.30 -2.98 30.79
CA ALA A 346 -16.16 -2.42 30.06
C ALA A 346 -16.01 -3.06 28.67
N ALA A 347 -16.11 -4.39 28.56
CA ALA A 347 -16.06 -5.09 27.29
C ALA A 347 -17.19 -4.65 26.34
N ARG A 348 -18.42 -4.51 26.85
CA ARG A 348 -19.56 -3.96 26.10
C ARG A 348 -19.31 -2.53 25.63
N LYS A 349 -18.73 -1.68 26.47
CA LYS A 349 -18.42 -0.29 26.11
C LYS A 349 -17.37 -0.21 24.99
N LEU A 350 -16.33 -1.04 25.05
CA LEU A 350 -15.30 -1.12 24.01
C LEU A 350 -15.89 -1.62 22.68
N ALA A 351 -16.76 -2.64 22.72
CA ALA A 351 -17.47 -3.12 21.53
C ALA A 351 -18.35 -2.02 20.90
N LEU A 352 -19.11 -1.30 21.73
CA LEU A 352 -19.94 -0.17 21.28
C LEU A 352 -19.13 0.93 20.62
N ASP A 353 -17.92 1.24 21.11
CA ASP A 353 -17.06 2.27 20.51
C ASP A 353 -16.59 1.87 19.11
N VAL A 354 -16.35 0.58 18.88
CA VAL A 354 -15.98 0.05 17.57
C VAL A 354 -17.17 0.10 16.62
N ALA A 355 -18.33 -0.41 17.04
CA ALA A 355 -19.56 -0.37 16.24
C ALA A 355 -19.94 1.06 15.85
N THR A 356 -19.88 1.99 16.80
CA THR A 356 -20.16 3.41 16.58
C THR A 356 -19.17 4.01 15.57
N SER A 357 -17.90 3.64 15.65
CA SER A 357 -16.89 4.15 14.73
C SER A 357 -17.04 3.61 13.31
N ARG A 358 -17.40 2.33 13.16
CA ARG A 358 -17.77 1.76 11.86
C ARG A 358 -18.96 2.50 11.26
N GLN A 359 -20.01 2.73 12.06
CA GLN A 359 -21.18 3.48 11.61
C GLN A 359 -20.83 4.91 11.17
N PHE A 360 -20.01 5.63 11.93
CA PHE A 360 -19.57 6.97 11.54
C PHE A 360 -18.75 6.97 10.25
N GLN A 361 -17.90 5.97 10.05
CA GLN A 361 -17.13 5.85 8.82
C GLN A 361 -18.04 5.56 7.63
N ALA A 362 -19.00 4.64 7.76
CA ALA A 362 -20.01 4.38 6.74
C ALA A 362 -20.80 5.67 6.39
N MET A 363 -21.24 6.43 7.39
CA MET A 363 -21.92 7.72 7.19
C MET A 363 -21.01 8.77 6.52
N ALA A 364 -19.72 8.80 6.84
CA ALA A 364 -18.76 9.72 6.22
C ALA A 364 -18.57 9.39 4.73
N HIS A 365 -18.46 8.10 4.39
CA HIS A 365 -18.43 7.64 3.01
C HIS A 365 -19.72 7.99 2.27
N GLU A 366 -20.88 7.78 2.90
CA GLU A 366 -22.19 8.14 2.35
C GLU A 366 -22.28 9.63 2.00
N ARG A 367 -21.94 10.46 2.97
CA ARG A 367 -21.95 11.91 2.80
C ARG A 367 -21.00 12.34 1.68
N SER A 368 -19.80 11.77 1.61
CA SER A 368 -18.83 12.06 0.55
C SER A 368 -19.38 11.69 -0.83
N ALA A 369 -20.04 10.53 -0.96
CA ALA A 369 -20.64 10.11 -2.22
C ALA A 369 -21.78 11.06 -2.67
N ILE A 370 -22.70 11.40 -1.76
CA ILE A 370 -23.78 12.35 -2.04
C ILE A 370 -23.22 13.72 -2.41
N GLN A 371 -22.17 14.20 -1.73
CA GLN A 371 -21.51 15.45 -2.05
C GLN A 371 -20.94 15.46 -3.48
N ARG A 372 -20.32 14.36 -3.92
CA ARG A 372 -19.82 14.22 -5.30
C ARG A 372 -20.95 14.32 -6.33
N VAL A 373 -22.05 13.62 -6.11
CA VAL A 373 -23.24 13.69 -7.00
C VAL A 373 -23.82 15.10 -7.03
N CYS A 374 -24.00 15.75 -5.87
CA CYS A 374 -24.53 17.11 -5.79
C CYS A 374 -23.62 18.14 -6.49
N LEU A 375 -22.29 17.99 -6.40
CA LEU A 375 -21.34 18.85 -7.11
C LEU A 375 -21.42 18.65 -8.62
N ALA A 376 -21.50 17.40 -9.09
CA ALA A 376 -21.69 17.09 -10.50
C ALA A 376 -22.99 17.69 -11.06
N MET A 377 -24.10 17.54 -10.33
CA MET A 377 -25.39 18.13 -10.70
C MET A 377 -25.35 19.66 -10.73
N ARG A 378 -24.63 20.29 -9.80
CA ARG A 378 -24.46 21.76 -9.81
C ARG A 378 -23.67 22.23 -11.03
N GLU A 379 -22.62 21.51 -11.41
CA GLU A 379 -21.83 21.83 -12.60
C GLU A 379 -22.66 21.68 -13.88
N LEU A 380 -23.45 20.61 -13.99
CA LEU A 380 -24.39 20.39 -15.10
C LEU A 380 -25.44 21.51 -15.22
N ASN A 381 -26.09 21.87 -14.12
CA ASN A 381 -27.10 22.93 -14.09
C ASN A 381 -26.51 24.34 -14.34
N GLY A 382 -25.20 24.52 -14.14
CA GLY A 382 -24.51 25.77 -14.39
C GLY A 382 -24.09 25.98 -15.86
N ALA A 383 -24.12 24.93 -16.69
CA ALA A 383 -23.74 25.01 -18.09
C ALA A 383 -24.85 25.66 -18.94
N LEU A 384 -24.51 26.72 -19.69
CA LEU A 384 -25.50 27.54 -20.41
C LEU A 384 -25.59 27.22 -21.92
N GLY A 385 -24.68 26.40 -22.44
CA GLY A 385 -24.63 26.01 -23.86
C GLY A 385 -24.46 24.50 -24.05
N LEU A 386 -24.91 23.98 -25.20
CA LEU A 386 -24.89 22.55 -25.50
C LEU A 386 -23.49 21.93 -25.34
N GLU A 387 -22.46 22.57 -25.88
CA GLU A 387 -21.07 22.09 -25.76
C GLU A 387 -20.59 22.03 -24.30
N GLN A 388 -20.94 23.05 -23.50
CA GLN A 388 -20.61 23.08 -22.07
C GLN A 388 -21.35 21.98 -21.30
N VAL A 389 -22.62 21.72 -21.64
CA VAL A 389 -23.44 20.65 -21.03
C VAL A 389 -22.84 19.29 -21.35
N LEU A 390 -22.46 19.05 -22.62
CA LEU A 390 -21.82 17.79 -23.03
C LEU A 390 -20.50 17.58 -22.29
N GLY A 391 -19.65 18.61 -22.21
CA GLY A 391 -18.39 18.55 -21.47
C GLY A 391 -18.57 18.32 -19.97
N ALA A 392 -19.50 19.04 -19.34
CA ALA A 392 -19.85 18.84 -17.93
C ALA A 392 -20.41 17.44 -17.66
N THR A 393 -21.18 16.88 -18.60
CA THR A 393 -21.71 15.51 -18.54
C THR A 393 -20.60 14.47 -18.55
N ILE A 394 -19.65 14.58 -19.48
CA ILE A 394 -18.52 13.64 -19.53
C ILE A 394 -17.69 13.74 -18.25
N LYS A 395 -17.41 14.95 -17.75
CA LYS A 395 -16.67 15.15 -16.50
C LYS A 395 -17.40 14.57 -15.29
N ALA A 396 -18.72 14.77 -15.20
CA ALA A 396 -19.57 14.20 -14.15
C ALA A 396 -19.53 12.66 -14.19
N VAL A 397 -19.78 12.06 -15.35
CA VAL A 397 -19.75 10.60 -15.54
C VAL A 397 -18.37 10.03 -15.20
N ARG A 398 -17.28 10.67 -15.66
CA ARG A 398 -15.91 10.24 -15.33
C ARG A 398 -15.63 10.28 -13.83
N THR A 399 -16.11 11.32 -13.15
CA THR A 399 -15.97 11.46 -11.69
C THR A 399 -16.80 10.44 -10.92
N LEU A 400 -17.99 10.10 -11.43
CA LEU A 400 -18.95 9.24 -10.74
C LEU A 400 -18.72 7.75 -10.97
N VAL A 401 -18.20 7.32 -12.12
CA VAL A 401 -18.03 5.89 -12.43
C VAL A 401 -16.62 5.51 -12.89
N GLY A 402 -15.70 6.48 -13.00
CA GLY A 402 -14.29 6.20 -13.31
C GLY A 402 -14.12 5.69 -14.74
N ALA A 403 -14.96 6.17 -15.65
CA ALA A 403 -15.05 5.60 -16.99
C ALA A 403 -13.79 5.84 -17.82
N ASP A 404 -13.35 4.79 -18.51
CA ASP A 404 -12.21 4.79 -19.43
C ASP A 404 -12.61 5.33 -20.81
N PHE A 405 -13.88 5.15 -21.18
CA PHE A 405 -14.46 5.68 -22.41
C PHE A 405 -15.87 6.19 -22.16
N ILE A 406 -16.16 7.38 -22.67
CA ILE A 406 -17.48 8.02 -22.58
C ILE A 406 -17.79 8.62 -23.95
N SER A 407 -19.02 8.44 -24.44
CA SER A 407 -19.51 9.19 -25.59
C SER A 407 -20.96 9.60 -25.43
N ILE A 408 -21.30 10.74 -26.01
CA ILE A 408 -22.66 11.26 -26.09
C ILE A 408 -23.03 11.35 -27.57
N SER A 409 -24.07 10.61 -27.94
CA SER A 409 -24.66 10.65 -29.28
C SER A 409 -26.00 11.36 -29.24
N LEU A 410 -26.27 12.21 -30.22
CA LEU A 410 -27.55 12.91 -30.36
C LEU A 410 -28.26 12.43 -31.61
N VAL A 411 -29.59 12.38 -31.58
CA VAL A 411 -30.38 12.01 -32.76
C VAL A 411 -30.18 13.07 -33.86
N CYS A 412 -29.85 12.61 -35.07
CA CYS A 412 -29.68 13.45 -36.25
C CYS A 412 -30.32 12.75 -37.45
N GLY A 413 -31.27 13.40 -38.12
CA GLY A 413 -31.97 12.82 -39.26
C GLY A 413 -32.64 11.48 -38.93
N ASN A 414 -32.25 10.42 -39.64
CA ASN A 414 -32.74 9.05 -39.45
C ASN A 414 -31.79 8.17 -38.61
N GLY A 415 -30.79 8.77 -37.99
CA GLY A 415 -29.72 8.10 -37.27
C GLY A 415 -29.33 8.84 -35.99
N HIS A 416 -28.05 8.75 -35.64
CA HIS A 416 -27.45 9.46 -34.53
C HIS A 416 -26.05 9.93 -34.89
N CYS A 417 -25.68 11.11 -34.38
CA CYS A 417 -24.35 11.68 -34.52
C CYS A 417 -23.64 11.68 -33.17
N VAL A 418 -22.38 11.25 -33.15
CA VAL A 418 -21.54 11.34 -31.95
C VAL A 418 -21.15 12.79 -31.73
N ALA A 419 -21.78 13.44 -30.75
CA ALA A 419 -21.59 14.85 -30.44
C ALA A 419 -20.33 15.10 -29.61
N LEU A 420 -20.00 14.17 -28.71
CA LEU A 420 -18.79 14.23 -27.90
C LEU A 420 -18.33 12.81 -27.54
N ALA A 421 -17.02 12.55 -27.54
CA ALA A 421 -16.43 11.29 -27.15
C ALA A 421 -15.03 11.50 -26.56
N GLU A 422 -14.76 10.84 -25.45
CA GLU A 422 -13.45 10.81 -24.80
C GLU A 422 -13.06 9.39 -24.43
N GLY A 423 -11.80 9.04 -24.68
CA GLY A 423 -11.23 7.73 -24.39
C GLY A 423 -10.40 7.22 -25.55
N GLU A 424 -9.85 6.02 -25.39
CA GLU A 424 -9.08 5.36 -26.44
C GLU A 424 -9.94 5.17 -27.71
N GLY A 425 -9.50 5.68 -28.85
CA GLY A 425 -10.23 5.60 -30.13
C GLY A 425 -11.33 6.65 -30.35
N SER A 426 -11.51 7.62 -29.44
CA SER A 426 -12.59 8.63 -29.55
C SER A 426 -12.43 9.61 -30.70
N GLU A 427 -11.20 9.92 -31.12
CA GLU A 427 -10.90 10.86 -32.22
C GLU A 427 -11.55 10.46 -33.55
N GLN A 428 -11.71 9.16 -33.78
CA GLN A 428 -12.30 8.63 -35.01
C GLN A 428 -13.83 8.66 -34.99
N LEU A 429 -14.45 8.90 -33.83
CA LEU A 429 -15.90 8.87 -33.65
C LEU A 429 -16.53 10.26 -33.69
N MET A 430 -15.78 11.29 -33.26
CA MET A 430 -16.27 12.66 -33.17
C MET A 430 -16.91 13.15 -34.49
N GLY A 431 -18.18 13.58 -34.41
CA GLY A 431 -18.93 14.13 -35.54
C GLY A 431 -19.39 13.11 -36.59
N ARG A 432 -19.14 11.80 -36.40
CA ARG A 432 -19.65 10.76 -37.30
C ARG A 432 -21.14 10.51 -37.09
N GLU A 433 -21.80 10.16 -38.19
CA GLU A 433 -23.21 9.77 -38.23
C GLU A 433 -23.34 8.25 -38.42
N PHE A 434 -24.27 7.65 -37.69
CA PHE A 434 -24.55 6.22 -37.70
C PHE A 434 -26.05 5.97 -37.83
N SER A 435 -26.42 4.88 -38.51
CA SER A 435 -27.82 4.49 -38.70
C SER A 435 -28.46 4.07 -37.37
N ARG A 436 -29.76 4.37 -37.19
CA ARG A 436 -30.54 3.91 -36.03
C ARG A 436 -30.78 2.39 -36.02
N GLU A 437 -30.57 1.73 -37.15
CA GLU A 437 -30.70 0.28 -37.29
C GLU A 437 -29.47 -0.49 -36.76
N GLU A 438 -28.37 0.21 -36.45
CA GLU A 438 -27.09 -0.41 -36.15
C GLU A 438 -26.63 -0.16 -34.71
N GLY A 439 -25.84 -1.11 -34.19
CA GLY A 439 -25.18 -1.01 -32.90
C GLY A 439 -26.11 -1.00 -31.69
N LEU A 440 -25.51 -0.98 -30.51
CA LEU A 440 -26.22 -0.87 -29.23
C LEU A 440 -26.88 0.51 -29.07
N VAL A 441 -26.25 1.59 -29.55
CA VAL A 441 -26.80 2.95 -29.47
C VAL A 441 -28.12 3.05 -30.25
N GLY A 442 -28.17 2.53 -31.48
CA GLY A 442 -29.40 2.50 -32.26
C GLY A 442 -30.52 1.71 -31.58
N GLN A 443 -30.19 0.56 -30.98
CA GLN A 443 -31.15 -0.25 -30.21
C GLN A 443 -31.67 0.46 -28.96
N VAL A 444 -30.80 1.14 -28.20
CA VAL A 444 -31.19 1.93 -27.03
C VAL A 444 -32.13 3.07 -27.43
N LEU A 445 -31.85 3.77 -28.53
CA LEU A 445 -32.72 4.83 -29.04
C LEU A 445 -34.10 4.33 -29.49
N LYS A 446 -34.24 3.05 -29.86
CA LYS A 446 -35.51 2.44 -30.27
C LYS A 446 -36.32 1.92 -29.10
N ILE A 447 -35.67 1.16 -28.22
CA ILE A 447 -36.31 0.48 -27.09
C ILE A 447 -36.51 1.44 -25.92
N ASN A 448 -35.74 2.54 -25.90
CA ASN A 448 -35.71 3.55 -24.85
C ASN A 448 -35.45 2.93 -23.46
N ARG A 449 -34.48 2.01 -23.41
CA ARG A 449 -34.02 1.34 -22.19
C ARG A 449 -32.50 1.18 -22.21
N PRO A 450 -31.85 1.15 -21.04
CA PRO A 450 -30.42 0.88 -20.94
C PRO A 450 -30.05 -0.50 -21.51
N LEU A 451 -28.92 -0.58 -22.21
CA LEU A 451 -28.36 -1.83 -22.73
C LEU A 451 -26.83 -1.86 -22.57
N PRO A 452 -26.21 -3.04 -22.45
CA PRO A 452 -26.82 -4.35 -22.21
C PRO A 452 -27.36 -4.49 -20.77
N ALA A 453 -28.34 -5.37 -20.55
CA ALA A 453 -29.02 -5.51 -19.24
C ALA A 453 -28.10 -5.90 -18.07
N LYS A 454 -27.01 -6.62 -18.35
CA LYS A 454 -25.98 -6.95 -17.33
C LYS A 454 -24.84 -5.94 -17.29
N ALA A 455 -24.84 -4.95 -18.19
CA ALA A 455 -23.79 -3.95 -18.34
C ALA A 455 -22.36 -4.54 -18.49
N GLN A 456 -22.27 -5.77 -18.99
CA GLN A 456 -21.04 -6.51 -19.26
C GLN A 456 -20.85 -6.66 -20.76
N CYS A 457 -19.61 -6.60 -21.21
CA CYS A 457 -19.24 -6.89 -22.59
C CYS A 457 -18.12 -7.94 -22.63
N HIS A 458 -18.17 -8.80 -23.65
CA HIS A 458 -17.18 -9.84 -23.87
C HIS A 458 -16.63 -9.69 -25.29
N GLY A 459 -15.42 -9.17 -25.39
CA GLY A 459 -14.73 -9.00 -26.67
C GLY A 459 -15.23 -7.80 -27.50
N PRO A 460 -14.94 -7.79 -28.82
CA PRO A 460 -15.26 -6.68 -29.71
C PRO A 460 -16.78 -6.46 -29.80
N THR A 461 -17.25 -5.29 -29.34
CA THR A 461 -18.67 -4.99 -29.25
C THR A 461 -19.06 -3.88 -30.24
N GLN A 462 -20.15 -4.11 -31.00
CA GLN A 462 -20.73 -3.12 -31.92
C GLN A 462 -21.57 -2.11 -31.15
N VAL A 463 -20.95 -1.00 -30.75
CA VAL A 463 -21.63 0.05 -29.97
C VAL A 463 -22.37 1.04 -30.87
N PHE A 464 -21.71 1.56 -31.89
CA PHE A 464 -22.27 2.60 -32.77
C PHE A 464 -22.70 2.06 -34.15
N GLY A 465 -21.89 1.17 -34.75
CA GLY A 465 -22.14 0.60 -36.07
C GLY A 465 -21.17 -0.54 -36.39
N HIS A 466 -21.30 -1.14 -37.58
CA HIS A 466 -20.51 -2.33 -37.97
C HIS A 466 -19.04 -2.03 -38.22
N ASP A 467 -18.72 -0.80 -38.64
CA ASP A 467 -17.37 -0.36 -39.02
C ASP A 467 -16.48 0.01 -37.82
N HIS A 468 -17.04 0.05 -36.60
CA HIS A 468 -16.32 0.43 -35.40
C HIS A 468 -16.67 -0.50 -34.23
N LEU A 469 -15.71 -1.36 -33.88
CA LEU A 469 -15.81 -2.27 -32.75
C LEU A 469 -15.07 -1.70 -31.55
N LEU A 470 -15.78 -1.53 -30.44
CA LEU A 470 -15.16 -1.16 -29.18
C LEU A 470 -14.48 -2.41 -28.59
N THR A 471 -13.17 -2.35 -28.37
CA THR A 471 -12.36 -3.48 -27.86
C THR A 471 -11.63 -3.11 -26.58
N GLY A 472 -11.38 -4.09 -25.71
CA GLY A 472 -10.58 -3.92 -24.49
C GLY A 472 -11.36 -3.42 -23.26
N TYR A 473 -12.69 -3.33 -23.36
CA TYR A 473 -13.59 -3.03 -22.25
C TYR A 473 -14.29 -4.31 -21.79
N ASN A 474 -14.54 -4.43 -20.48
CA ASN A 474 -15.24 -5.59 -19.89
C ASN A 474 -16.60 -5.18 -19.29
N SER A 475 -16.80 -3.89 -19.03
CA SER A 475 -18.09 -3.33 -18.62
C SER A 475 -18.50 -2.23 -19.61
N LEU A 476 -19.75 -2.26 -20.05
CA LEU A 476 -20.31 -1.30 -21.01
C LEU A 476 -21.77 -1.05 -20.64
N LEU A 477 -22.17 0.22 -20.64
CA LEU A 477 -23.55 0.63 -20.45
C LEU A 477 -23.89 1.77 -21.43
N VAL A 478 -25.00 1.61 -22.13
CA VAL A 478 -25.56 2.60 -23.05
C VAL A 478 -26.93 3.00 -22.54
N LEU A 479 -27.11 4.27 -22.24
CA LEU A 479 -28.29 4.87 -21.61
C LEU A 479 -28.99 5.80 -22.59
N PRO A 480 -30.34 5.79 -22.68
CA PRO A 480 -31.06 6.75 -23.51
C PRO A 480 -31.08 8.14 -22.82
N LEU A 481 -30.80 9.19 -23.58
CA LEU A 481 -30.98 10.57 -23.14
C LEU A 481 -32.38 11.02 -23.55
N GLN A 482 -33.28 11.16 -22.59
CA GLN A 482 -34.69 11.47 -22.82
C GLN A 482 -35.14 12.72 -22.07
N LYS A 483 -36.17 13.38 -22.60
CA LYS A 483 -36.94 14.38 -21.85
C LYS A 483 -37.91 13.67 -20.91
N GLU A 484 -38.35 14.36 -19.86
CA GLU A 484 -39.29 13.83 -18.85
C GLU A 484 -40.52 13.13 -19.45
N LYS A 485 -40.97 13.58 -20.63
CA LYS A 485 -41.91 12.86 -21.49
C LYS A 485 -41.44 12.97 -22.94
N GLY A 486 -41.16 11.86 -23.61
CA GLY A 486 -40.83 11.84 -25.04
C GLY A 486 -39.98 10.66 -25.48
N GLU A 487 -39.63 10.68 -26.76
CA GLU A 487 -38.66 9.75 -27.34
C GLU A 487 -37.23 10.10 -26.93
N ALA A 488 -36.33 9.12 -27.01
CA ALA A 488 -34.90 9.33 -26.77
C ALA A 488 -34.34 10.37 -27.76
N THR A 489 -33.78 11.45 -27.22
CA THR A 489 -33.12 12.53 -27.97
C THR A 489 -31.64 12.25 -28.25
N GLY A 490 -31.09 11.25 -27.58
CA GLY A 490 -29.69 10.83 -27.71
C GLY A 490 -29.41 9.60 -26.88
N ALA A 491 -28.14 9.24 -26.77
CA ALA A 491 -27.65 8.17 -25.92
C ALA A 491 -26.30 8.52 -25.30
N LEU A 492 -26.11 8.13 -24.04
CA LEU A 492 -24.85 8.18 -23.32
C LEU A 492 -24.26 6.77 -23.29
N THR A 493 -23.06 6.61 -23.84
CA THR A 493 -22.29 5.37 -23.77
C THR A 493 -21.18 5.54 -22.75
N VAL A 494 -21.04 4.58 -21.85
CA VAL A 494 -20.00 4.54 -20.83
C VAL A 494 -19.36 3.15 -20.84
N ALA A 495 -18.04 3.07 -20.93
CA ALA A 495 -17.30 1.82 -20.91
C ALA A 495 -16.09 1.87 -19.98
N VAL A 496 -15.79 0.73 -19.35
CA VAL A 496 -14.72 0.57 -18.38
C VAL A 496 -13.96 -0.74 -18.66
N LYS A 497 -12.63 -0.70 -18.52
CA LYS A 497 -11.73 -1.84 -18.71
C LYS A 497 -11.90 -2.89 -17.61
N ALA A 498 -12.26 -2.46 -16.39
CA ALA A 498 -12.60 -3.36 -15.30
C ALA A 498 -13.93 -4.10 -15.54
N ALA A 499 -14.05 -5.31 -14.99
CA ALA A 499 -15.25 -6.13 -15.05
C ALA A 499 -16.23 -5.78 -13.93
N GLU A 500 -17.53 -6.04 -14.15
CA GLU A 500 -18.61 -5.90 -13.16
C GLU A 500 -18.74 -4.50 -12.53
N VAL A 501 -18.37 -3.47 -13.28
CA VAL A 501 -18.33 -2.10 -12.77
C VAL A 501 -19.73 -1.56 -12.56
N PHE A 502 -20.66 -1.71 -13.50
CA PHE A 502 -22.00 -1.13 -13.43
C PHE A 502 -22.96 -1.98 -12.60
N THR A 503 -22.78 -1.97 -11.28
CA THR A 503 -23.76 -2.51 -10.32
C THR A 503 -25.10 -1.77 -10.43
N LYS A 504 -26.19 -2.39 -9.96
CA LYS A 504 -27.53 -1.76 -10.02
C LYS A 504 -27.54 -0.32 -9.43
N PRO A 505 -26.93 -0.05 -8.27
CA PRO A 505 -26.81 1.31 -7.77
C PRO A 505 -26.01 2.28 -8.67
N ARG A 506 -24.97 1.81 -9.37
CA ARG A 506 -24.23 2.62 -10.37
C ARG A 506 -25.06 2.94 -11.59
N GLN A 507 -25.91 2.01 -12.02
CA GLN A 507 -26.86 2.25 -13.10
C GLN A 507 -27.88 3.31 -12.67
N GLU A 508 -28.42 3.20 -11.46
CA GLU A 508 -29.38 4.17 -10.88
C GLU A 508 -28.80 5.58 -10.68
N ILE A 509 -27.48 5.74 -10.49
CA ILE A 509 -26.85 7.08 -10.44
C ILE A 509 -26.69 7.70 -11.84
N LEU A 510 -26.54 6.89 -12.88
CA LEU A 510 -26.35 7.37 -14.25
C LEU A 510 -27.66 7.63 -14.99
N GLU A 511 -28.74 6.93 -14.60
CA GLU A 511 -30.12 7.21 -15.02
C GLU A 511 -30.68 8.48 -14.36
#